data_AF-B8AQ99-F1
#
_entry.id   AF-B8AQ99-F1
#
_cell.length_a   1.000
_cell.length_b   1.000
_cell.length_c   1.000
_cell.angle_alpha   90.00
_cell.angle_beta   90.00
_cell.angle_gamma   90.00
#
_symmetry.space_group_name_H-M   'P 1'
#
loop_
_entity.id
_entity.type
_entity.pdbx_description
1 polymer ?
#
loop_
_entity_poly.entity_id
_entity_poly.type
_entity_poly.pdbx_seq_one_letter_code
_entity_poly.pdbx_strand_id
1 'polypeptide(L)'
;MCHSKGALLCIDSTFASPINQKALTLGADLVIHSATKYIAGHNDVIGGCISGRDELVSKVRIYHHVVGGVLNPNAAYLILRGMKTLHLRVQCQNNTAMRMAQFLEEHPKIARVYYPGLPSHPEHHIAKSQMTGFGGVISFEVAGDFDATRRFIDSVKIPYHAPSFGGCESIIDQPAIMSYWDSKEQREIYGIKDNLIRFSIGVEDFEDLKNDVVQALDKI
;
A
#
# COMPACT_ATOMS: atom_id res chain seq x y z
N MET A 1 -14.98 9.50 -19.32
CA MET A 1 -14.56 10.93 -19.32
C MET A 1 -13.30 11.17 -20.13
N CYS A 2 -12.21 10.42 -19.92
CA CYS A 2 -10.95 10.63 -20.67
C CYS A 2 -11.12 10.32 -22.17
N HIS A 3 -11.61 9.13 -22.50
CA HIS A 3 -11.75 8.70 -23.89
C HIS A 3 -12.68 9.57 -24.72
N SER A 4 -13.77 10.10 -24.14
CA SER A 4 -14.68 11.03 -24.83
C SER A 4 -14.01 12.36 -25.22
N LYS A 5 -12.82 12.65 -24.68
CA LYS A 5 -11.99 13.81 -25.03
C LYS A 5 -10.69 13.41 -25.75
N GLY A 6 -10.55 12.15 -26.15
CA GLY A 6 -9.33 11.63 -26.78
C GLY A 6 -8.13 11.50 -25.84
N ALA A 7 -8.32 11.58 -24.53
CA ALA A 7 -7.24 11.41 -23.55
C ALA A 7 -7.05 9.93 -23.16
N LEU A 8 -5.80 9.52 -22.97
CA LEU A 8 -5.45 8.20 -22.43
C LEU A 8 -5.59 8.16 -20.90
N LEU A 9 -5.97 7.01 -20.37
CA LEU A 9 -6.07 6.75 -18.93
C LEU A 9 -4.98 5.77 -18.49
N CYS A 10 -4.08 6.22 -17.61
CA CYS A 10 -3.10 5.38 -16.94
C CYS A 10 -3.45 5.26 -15.46
N ILE A 11 -3.51 4.04 -14.92
CA ILE A 11 -3.78 3.79 -13.50
C ILE A 11 -2.55 3.16 -12.86
N ASP A 12 -2.07 3.76 -11.76
CA ASP A 12 -1.14 3.09 -10.86
C ASP A 12 -1.92 2.14 -9.94
N SER A 13 -1.73 0.84 -10.13
CA SER A 13 -2.40 -0.22 -9.37
C SER A 13 -1.47 -0.86 -8.33
N THR A 14 -0.41 -0.15 -7.89
CA THR A 14 0.56 -0.67 -6.91
C THR A 14 -0.12 -1.15 -5.63
N PHE A 15 -1.04 -0.38 -5.04
CA PHE A 15 -1.74 -0.75 -3.80
C PHE A 15 -2.75 -1.89 -3.99
N ALA A 16 -3.53 -1.86 -5.07
CA ALA A 16 -4.52 -2.89 -5.34
C ALA A 16 -3.85 -4.23 -5.66
N SER A 17 -2.68 -4.20 -6.30
CA SER A 17 -2.07 -5.34 -6.99
C SER A 17 -2.95 -5.85 -8.15
N PRO A 18 -2.41 -6.63 -9.10
CA PRO A 18 -3.22 -7.22 -10.17
C PRO A 18 -4.19 -8.31 -9.66
N ILE A 19 -4.10 -8.70 -8.38
CA ILE A 19 -5.01 -9.66 -7.75
C ILE A 19 -6.33 -9.00 -7.37
N ASN A 20 -6.30 -7.85 -6.69
CA ASN A 20 -7.52 -7.24 -6.18
C ASN A 20 -8.23 -6.35 -7.20
N GLN A 21 -7.53 -5.81 -8.20
CA GLN A 21 -8.14 -4.95 -9.22
C GLN A 21 -7.52 -5.18 -10.59
N LYS A 22 -8.37 -5.18 -11.62
CA LYS A 22 -7.96 -5.28 -13.02
C LYS A 22 -8.29 -3.97 -13.75
N ALA A 23 -7.46 -2.95 -13.57
CA ALA A 23 -7.73 -1.61 -14.12
C ALA A 23 -7.97 -1.61 -15.65
N LEU A 24 -7.25 -2.46 -16.41
CA LEU A 24 -7.46 -2.59 -17.86
C LEU A 24 -8.87 -3.10 -18.22
N THR A 25 -9.45 -4.00 -17.42
CA THR A 25 -10.83 -4.48 -17.66
C THR A 25 -11.88 -3.45 -17.29
N LEU A 26 -11.50 -2.43 -16.51
CA LEU A 26 -12.35 -1.29 -16.14
C LEU A 26 -12.23 -0.11 -17.13
N GLY A 27 -11.41 -0.26 -18.18
CA GLY A 27 -11.26 0.74 -19.24
C GLY A 27 -10.00 1.61 -19.16
N ALA A 28 -9.03 1.29 -18.31
CA ALA A 28 -7.72 1.94 -18.39
C ALA A 28 -6.97 1.51 -19.68
N ASP A 29 -6.20 2.43 -20.26
CA ASP A 29 -5.35 2.15 -21.43
C ASP A 29 -4.02 1.51 -21.03
N LEU A 30 -3.48 1.96 -19.89
CA LEU A 30 -2.26 1.48 -19.28
C LEU A 30 -2.50 1.26 -17.79
N VAL A 31 -1.88 0.22 -17.26
CA VAL A 31 -1.75 0.01 -15.82
C VAL A 31 -0.26 -0.09 -15.48
N ILE A 32 0.13 0.60 -14.42
CA ILE A 32 1.50 0.56 -13.91
C ILE A 32 1.52 0.03 -12.49
N HIS A 33 2.64 -0.60 -12.14
CA HIS A 33 2.92 -1.03 -10.77
C HIS A 33 4.39 -0.77 -10.43
N SER A 34 4.65 -0.37 -9.19
CA SER A 34 5.94 -0.62 -8.56
C SER A 34 6.01 -2.11 -8.20
N ALA A 35 6.78 -2.87 -8.99
CA ALA A 35 6.98 -4.29 -8.75
C ALA A 35 7.76 -4.56 -7.46
N THR A 36 8.47 -3.57 -6.95
CA THR A 36 9.12 -3.54 -5.62
C THR A 36 8.18 -3.93 -4.48
N LYS A 37 6.88 -3.65 -4.61
CA LYS A 37 5.89 -3.83 -3.54
C LYS A 37 5.29 -5.23 -3.59
N TYR A 38 3.97 -5.35 -3.64
CA TYR A 38 3.27 -6.65 -3.62
C TYR A 38 3.75 -7.68 -4.64
N ILE A 39 4.10 -7.25 -5.86
CA ILE A 39 4.47 -8.16 -6.96
C ILE A 39 5.71 -8.98 -6.59
N ALA A 40 6.81 -8.32 -6.22
CA ALA A 40 7.97 -8.99 -5.66
C ALA A 40 7.66 -9.56 -4.27
N GLY A 41 7.21 -8.71 -3.36
CA GLY A 41 6.66 -9.09 -2.06
C GLY A 41 7.64 -9.62 -1.04
N HIS A 42 8.95 -9.45 -1.23
CA HIS A 42 9.99 -9.96 -0.33
C HIS A 42 10.99 -8.87 0.11
N ASN A 43 10.65 -7.59 -0.11
CA ASN A 43 11.45 -6.44 0.33
C ASN A 43 12.93 -6.43 -0.13
N ASP A 44 13.26 -7.15 -1.20
CA ASP A 44 14.64 -7.46 -1.62
C ASP A 44 14.97 -7.07 -3.07
N VAL A 45 14.03 -6.50 -3.82
CA VAL A 45 14.21 -6.16 -5.23
C VAL A 45 13.39 -4.93 -5.64
N ILE A 46 13.98 -4.08 -6.48
CA ILE A 46 13.30 -2.91 -7.06
C ILE A 46 12.96 -3.19 -8.53
N GLY A 47 11.75 -2.83 -8.94
CA GLY A 47 11.34 -2.94 -10.33
C GLY A 47 10.05 -2.19 -10.63
N GLY A 48 9.79 -1.98 -11.93
CA GLY A 48 8.56 -1.40 -12.44
C GLY A 48 7.86 -2.35 -13.42
N CYS A 49 6.55 -2.24 -13.52
CA CYS A 49 5.74 -2.95 -14.51
C CYS A 49 4.81 -1.97 -15.21
N ILE A 50 4.68 -2.11 -16.53
CA ILE A 50 3.73 -1.37 -17.37
C ILE A 50 3.02 -2.39 -18.24
N SER A 51 1.70 -2.42 -18.19
CA SER A 51 0.86 -3.34 -18.98
C SER A 51 -0.24 -2.56 -19.70
N GLY A 52 -0.58 -2.97 -20.91
CA GLY A 52 -1.64 -2.36 -21.72
C GLY A 52 -1.59 -2.84 -23.16
N ARG A 53 -2.22 -2.09 -24.06
CA ARG A 53 -2.25 -2.41 -25.50
C ARG A 53 -0.86 -2.37 -26.11
N ASP A 54 -0.55 -3.30 -27.01
CA ASP A 54 0.76 -3.42 -27.66
C ASP A 54 1.23 -2.11 -28.29
N GLU A 55 0.35 -1.41 -29.01
CA GLU A 55 0.67 -0.12 -29.63
C GLU A 55 1.21 0.92 -28.64
N LEU A 56 0.64 0.98 -27.42
CA LEU A 56 1.05 1.93 -26.39
C LEU A 56 2.32 1.46 -25.66
N VAL A 57 2.37 0.19 -25.28
CA VAL A 57 3.52 -0.40 -24.58
C VAL A 57 4.77 -0.37 -25.47
N SER A 58 4.62 -0.58 -26.78
CA SER A 58 5.71 -0.50 -27.75
C SER A 58 6.30 0.91 -27.86
N LYS A 59 5.47 1.97 -27.81
CA LYS A 59 5.95 3.35 -27.75
C LYS A 59 6.79 3.60 -26.48
N VAL A 60 6.31 3.11 -25.32
CA VAL A 60 7.05 3.20 -24.06
C VAL A 60 8.37 2.42 -24.13
N ARG A 61 8.36 1.22 -24.73
CA ARG A 61 9.56 0.37 -24.91
C ARG A 61 10.62 1.05 -25.76
N ILE A 62 10.23 1.67 -26.89
CA ILE A 62 11.17 2.40 -27.76
C ILE A 62 11.84 3.54 -26.98
N TYR A 63 11.06 4.33 -26.24
CA TYR A 63 11.60 5.39 -25.40
C TYR A 63 12.51 4.83 -24.29
N HIS A 64 12.12 3.72 -23.68
CA HIS A 64 12.89 3.05 -22.63
C HIS A 64 14.27 2.57 -23.10
N HIS A 65 14.41 2.13 -24.36
CA HIS A 65 15.71 1.78 -24.94
C HIS A 65 16.68 2.97 -25.01
N VAL A 66 16.16 4.21 -25.05
CA VAL A 66 16.98 5.42 -25.05
C VAL A 66 17.35 5.84 -23.64
N VAL A 67 16.39 5.84 -22.70
CA VAL A 67 16.63 6.26 -21.30
C VAL A 67 17.45 5.23 -20.52
N GLY A 68 17.38 3.95 -20.89
CA GLY A 68 18.29 2.92 -20.38
C GLY A 68 18.01 2.41 -18.97
N GLY A 69 16.84 2.69 -18.39
CA GLY A 69 16.43 2.23 -17.05
C GLY A 69 16.09 0.72 -16.95
N VAL A 70 16.86 -0.14 -17.61
CA VAL A 70 16.53 -1.56 -17.83
C VAL A 70 16.66 -2.38 -16.55
N LEU A 71 15.75 -3.33 -16.36
CA LEU A 71 15.76 -4.25 -15.22
C LEU A 71 16.88 -5.29 -15.33
N ASN A 72 17.65 -5.47 -14.26
CA ASN A 72 18.66 -6.54 -14.18
C ASN A 72 18.00 -7.93 -14.27
N PRO A 73 18.56 -8.90 -15.02
CA PRO A 73 17.97 -10.24 -15.13
C PRO A 73 17.78 -10.98 -13.79
N ASN A 74 18.69 -10.78 -12.82
CA ASN A 74 18.54 -11.37 -11.49
C ASN A 74 17.37 -10.72 -10.72
N ALA A 75 17.18 -9.41 -10.87
CA ALA A 75 16.02 -8.72 -10.31
C ALA A 75 14.71 -9.23 -10.94
N ALA A 76 14.69 -9.45 -12.27
CA ALA A 76 13.56 -10.07 -12.96
C ALA A 76 13.27 -11.48 -12.43
N TYR A 77 14.30 -12.28 -12.15
CA TYR A 77 14.16 -13.60 -11.55
C TYR A 77 13.58 -13.55 -10.13
N LEU A 78 14.05 -12.64 -9.27
CA LEU A 78 13.50 -12.48 -7.91
C LEU A 78 12.03 -12.07 -7.94
N ILE A 79 11.65 -11.14 -8.82
CA ILE A 79 10.25 -10.76 -9.03
C ILE A 79 9.43 -11.97 -9.50
N LEU A 80 9.92 -12.72 -10.50
CA LEU A 80 9.25 -13.91 -11.01
C LEU A 80 9.05 -14.97 -9.92
N ARG A 81 10.06 -15.17 -9.05
CA ARG A 81 9.99 -16.07 -7.90
C ARG A 81 8.93 -15.59 -6.90
N GLY A 82 8.93 -14.30 -6.57
CA GLY A 82 7.95 -13.69 -5.66
C GLY A 82 6.51 -13.76 -6.16
N MET A 83 6.31 -13.67 -7.48
CA MET A 83 4.98 -13.78 -8.10
C MET A 83 4.34 -15.16 -7.95
N LYS A 84 5.12 -16.23 -7.75
CA LYS A 84 4.59 -17.59 -7.55
C LYS A 84 3.69 -17.69 -6.32
N THR A 85 3.94 -16.88 -5.29
CA THR A 85 3.17 -16.84 -4.05
C THR A 85 2.27 -15.61 -3.93
N LEU A 86 2.18 -14.77 -4.97
CA LEU A 86 1.45 -13.50 -4.92
C LEU A 86 0.00 -13.66 -4.43
N HIS A 87 -0.72 -14.64 -4.96
CA HIS A 87 -2.11 -14.91 -4.58
C HIS A 87 -2.25 -15.30 -3.10
N LEU A 88 -1.36 -16.17 -2.58
CA LEU A 88 -1.35 -16.58 -1.18
C LEU A 88 -1.07 -15.39 -0.25
N ARG A 89 -0.05 -14.59 -0.58
CA ARG A 89 0.35 -13.42 0.20
C ARG A 89 -0.77 -12.36 0.23
N VAL A 90 -1.30 -11.99 -0.93
CA VAL A 90 -2.35 -10.96 -1.02
C VAL A 90 -3.63 -11.43 -0.32
N GLN A 91 -3.99 -12.72 -0.39
CA GLN A 91 -5.14 -13.25 0.35
C GLN A 91 -4.96 -13.13 1.86
N CYS A 92 -3.79 -13.52 2.38
CA CYS A 92 -3.45 -13.38 3.80
C CYS A 92 -3.51 -11.90 4.21
N GLN A 93 -2.83 -11.02 3.47
CA GLN A 93 -2.78 -9.59 3.73
C GLN A 93 -4.16 -8.92 3.71
N ASN A 94 -5.02 -9.25 2.75
CA ASN A 94 -6.40 -8.76 2.70
C ASN A 94 -7.19 -9.16 3.97
N ASN A 95 -7.05 -10.41 4.42
CA ASN A 95 -7.77 -10.91 5.59
C ASN A 95 -7.26 -10.23 6.87
N THR A 96 -5.95 -10.28 7.10
CA THR A 96 -5.31 -9.69 8.28
C THR A 96 -5.57 -8.18 8.34
N ALA A 97 -5.48 -7.47 7.21
CA ALA A 97 -5.75 -6.04 7.16
C ALA A 97 -7.21 -5.69 7.42
N MET A 98 -8.18 -6.44 6.89
CA MET A 98 -9.60 -6.21 7.20
C MET A 98 -9.88 -6.36 8.70
N ARG A 99 -9.38 -7.45 9.32
CA ARG A 99 -9.55 -7.71 10.75
C ARG A 99 -8.86 -6.64 11.60
N MET A 100 -7.65 -6.23 11.22
CA MET A 100 -6.90 -5.20 11.93
C MET A 100 -7.57 -3.83 11.80
N ALA A 101 -8.08 -3.48 10.62
CA ALA A 101 -8.77 -2.22 10.39
C ALA A 101 -10.05 -2.12 11.25
N GLN A 102 -10.82 -3.20 11.36
CA GLN A 102 -12.00 -3.28 12.24
C GLN A 102 -11.60 -3.13 13.71
N PHE A 103 -10.58 -3.86 14.15
CA PHE A 103 -10.07 -3.76 15.52
C PHE A 103 -9.62 -2.33 15.85
N LEU A 104 -8.88 -1.68 14.95
CA LEU A 104 -8.42 -0.30 15.12
C LEU A 104 -9.59 0.69 15.14
N GLU A 105 -10.63 0.48 14.32
CA GLU A 105 -11.78 1.39 14.22
C GLU A 105 -12.62 1.39 15.52
N GLU A 106 -12.64 0.28 16.24
CA GLU A 106 -13.34 0.14 17.52
C GLU A 106 -12.50 0.58 18.74
N HIS A 107 -11.19 0.81 18.56
CA HIS A 107 -10.28 1.02 19.68
C HIS A 107 -10.31 2.48 20.19
N PRO A 108 -10.47 2.73 21.51
CA PRO A 108 -10.68 4.09 22.04
C PRO A 108 -9.48 5.03 21.89
N LYS A 109 -8.28 4.49 21.69
CA LYS A 109 -7.05 5.26 21.43
C LYS A 109 -6.79 5.54 19.94
N ILE A 110 -7.72 5.18 19.06
CA ILE A 110 -7.65 5.44 17.63
C ILE A 110 -8.74 6.45 17.29
N ALA A 111 -8.34 7.57 16.69
CA ALA A 111 -9.25 8.64 16.30
C ALA A 111 -9.95 8.35 14.98
N ARG A 112 -9.25 7.71 14.04
CA ARG A 112 -9.79 7.41 12.70
C ARG A 112 -9.02 6.30 12.02
N VAL A 113 -9.70 5.48 11.24
CA VAL A 113 -9.10 4.48 10.35
C VAL A 113 -9.45 4.78 8.90
N TYR A 114 -8.48 4.59 8.02
CA TYR A 114 -8.58 4.73 6.58
C TYR A 114 -8.28 3.37 5.94
N TYR A 115 -9.33 2.63 5.60
CA TYR A 115 -9.22 1.36 4.91
C TYR A 115 -10.40 1.16 3.96
N PRO A 116 -10.19 0.87 2.65
CA PRO A 116 -11.29 0.77 1.68
C PRO A 116 -12.33 -0.32 1.99
N GLY A 117 -11.95 -1.32 2.80
CA GLY A 117 -12.85 -2.38 3.22
C GLY A 117 -13.86 -1.97 4.31
N LEU A 118 -13.62 -0.87 5.03
CA LEU A 118 -14.53 -0.40 6.08
C LEU A 118 -15.71 0.37 5.48
N PRO A 119 -16.95 0.15 5.97
CA PRO A 119 -18.12 0.92 5.52
C PRO A 119 -18.02 2.43 5.78
N SER A 120 -17.21 2.83 6.77
CA SER A 120 -16.92 4.22 7.11
C SER A 120 -16.04 4.92 6.09
N HIS A 121 -15.34 4.18 5.21
CA HIS A 121 -14.50 4.76 4.18
C HIS A 121 -15.38 5.42 3.11
N PRO A 122 -15.13 6.70 2.73
CA PRO A 122 -15.99 7.44 1.81
C PRO A 122 -16.27 6.70 0.50
N GLU A 123 -15.22 6.09 -0.05
CA GLU A 123 -15.29 5.37 -1.33
C GLU A 123 -15.41 3.84 -1.16
N HIS A 124 -15.89 3.36 -0.01
CA HIS A 124 -16.11 1.92 0.22
C HIS A 124 -16.98 1.29 -0.87
N HIS A 125 -18.03 2.00 -1.28
CA HIS A 125 -18.94 1.54 -2.32
C HIS A 125 -18.23 1.37 -3.68
N ILE A 126 -17.31 2.28 -4.04
CA ILE A 126 -16.49 2.16 -5.24
C ILE A 126 -15.53 0.99 -5.09
N ALA A 127 -14.79 0.92 -3.97
CA ALA A 127 -13.84 -0.16 -3.70
C ALA A 127 -14.52 -1.53 -3.85
N LYS A 128 -15.69 -1.73 -3.23
CA LYS A 128 -16.48 -2.96 -3.35
C LYS A 128 -16.95 -3.27 -4.77
N SER A 129 -17.22 -2.24 -5.58
CA SER A 129 -17.68 -2.41 -6.96
C SER A 129 -16.56 -2.81 -7.94
N GLN A 130 -15.33 -2.40 -7.68
CA GLN A 130 -14.22 -2.54 -8.63
C GLN A 130 -13.06 -3.40 -8.12
N MET A 131 -13.06 -3.79 -6.84
CA MET A 131 -12.01 -4.58 -6.21
C MET A 131 -12.57 -5.88 -5.64
N THR A 132 -11.78 -6.96 -5.71
CA THR A 132 -12.09 -8.26 -5.10
C THR A 132 -11.43 -8.45 -3.72
N GLY A 133 -10.69 -7.44 -3.26
CA GLY A 133 -10.01 -7.36 -1.96
C GLY A 133 -9.49 -5.94 -1.74
N PHE A 134 -9.16 -5.56 -0.51
CA PHE A 134 -8.92 -4.16 -0.15
C PHE A 134 -7.45 -3.82 0.10
N GLY A 135 -6.53 -4.77 -0.12
CA GLY A 135 -5.10 -4.60 0.07
C GLY A 135 -4.67 -4.80 1.52
N GLY A 136 -3.35 -4.76 1.73
CA GLY A 136 -2.71 -4.96 3.03
C GLY A 136 -2.21 -3.67 3.69
N VAL A 137 -2.58 -2.49 3.19
CA VAL A 137 -2.16 -1.22 3.83
C VAL A 137 -3.35 -0.56 4.49
N ILE A 138 -3.16 -0.21 5.76
CA ILE A 138 -4.10 0.55 6.58
C ILE A 138 -3.41 1.85 6.95
N SER A 139 -4.13 2.97 6.88
CA SER A 139 -3.68 4.18 7.57
C SER A 139 -4.62 4.47 8.72
N PHE A 140 -4.13 5.01 9.82
CA PHE A 140 -4.95 5.38 10.97
C PHE A 140 -4.35 6.55 11.74
N GLU A 141 -5.19 7.28 12.45
CA GLU A 141 -4.82 8.39 13.32
C GLU A 141 -4.91 7.95 14.77
N VAL A 142 -3.81 8.09 15.51
CA VAL A 142 -3.82 7.89 16.97
C VAL A 142 -4.59 9.05 17.63
N ALA A 143 -5.40 8.75 18.65
CA ALA A 143 -6.08 9.75 19.47
C ALA A 143 -5.09 10.40 20.46
N GLY A 144 -4.11 11.11 19.91
CA GLY A 144 -3.04 11.75 20.64
C GLY A 144 -2.26 12.71 19.75
N ASP A 145 -1.22 13.30 20.32
CA ASP A 145 -0.33 14.22 19.61
C ASP A 145 0.82 13.47 18.91
N PHE A 146 1.77 14.26 18.40
CA PHE A 146 2.99 13.75 17.80
C PHE A 146 3.75 12.81 18.73
N ASP A 147 3.87 13.15 20.02
CA ASP A 147 4.66 12.38 20.98
C ASP A 147 3.97 11.06 21.35
N ALA A 148 2.64 11.05 21.49
CA ALA A 148 1.87 9.83 21.64
C ALA A 148 2.04 8.91 20.41
N THR A 149 1.90 9.48 19.21
CA THR A 149 2.07 8.73 17.94
C THR A 149 3.46 8.14 17.83
N ARG A 150 4.49 8.92 18.15
CA ARG A 150 5.88 8.47 18.21
C ARG A 150 6.06 7.35 19.23
N ARG A 151 5.55 7.50 20.45
CA ARG A 151 5.65 6.46 21.50
C ARG A 151 5.00 5.16 21.07
N PHE A 152 3.85 5.21 20.40
CA PHE A 152 3.20 4.02 19.87
C PHE A 152 4.08 3.32 18.83
N ILE A 153 4.58 4.06 17.82
CA ILE A 153 5.47 3.49 16.80
C ILE A 153 6.75 2.94 17.46
N ASP A 154 7.37 3.67 18.38
CA ASP A 154 8.58 3.21 19.09
C ASP A 154 8.34 1.96 19.97
N SER A 155 7.08 1.60 20.24
CA SER A 155 6.71 0.50 21.14
C SER A 155 6.35 -0.81 20.45
N VAL A 156 6.03 -0.80 19.15
CA VAL A 156 5.77 -2.04 18.39
C VAL A 156 7.05 -2.88 18.29
N LYS A 157 6.91 -4.18 18.12
CA LYS A 157 8.03 -5.14 18.16
C LYS A 157 8.15 -5.99 16.91
N ILE A 158 7.06 -6.18 16.17
CA ILE A 158 7.02 -6.99 14.96
C ILE A 158 7.35 -6.16 13.72
N PRO A 159 6.61 -5.07 13.40
CA PRO A 159 6.86 -4.37 12.17
C PRO A 159 8.16 -3.57 12.19
N TYR A 160 8.85 -3.51 11.05
CA TYR A 160 9.99 -2.62 10.88
C TYR A 160 9.55 -1.16 10.74
N HIS A 161 10.34 -0.26 11.30
CA HIS A 161 10.16 1.19 11.13
C HIS A 161 10.89 1.59 9.85
N ALA A 162 10.20 1.51 8.72
CA ALA A 162 10.84 1.61 7.40
C ALA A 162 9.90 2.22 6.35
N PRO A 163 10.44 2.81 5.26
CA PRO A 163 9.62 3.11 4.10
C PRO A 163 9.26 1.81 3.36
N SER A 164 8.50 1.94 2.27
CA SER A 164 7.98 0.81 1.47
C SER A 164 6.80 0.08 2.13
N PHE A 165 6.30 -0.97 1.46
CA PHE A 165 5.15 -1.78 1.87
C PHE A 165 4.97 -3.01 0.95
N GLY A 166 4.06 -3.91 1.32
CA GLY A 166 3.59 -5.02 0.49
C GLY A 166 4.48 -6.26 0.48
N GLY A 167 5.51 -6.28 1.32
CA GLY A 167 6.36 -7.44 1.58
C GLY A 167 5.72 -8.49 2.49
N CYS A 168 6.48 -9.54 2.80
CA CYS A 168 6.09 -10.55 3.78
C CYS A 168 6.16 -10.01 5.21
N GLU A 169 7.13 -9.15 5.50
CA GLU A 169 7.30 -8.51 6.79
C GLU A 169 6.38 -7.29 6.91
N SER A 170 5.75 -7.15 8.07
CA SER A 170 4.99 -5.97 8.43
C SER A 170 5.92 -4.75 8.56
N ILE A 171 5.43 -3.60 8.11
CA ILE A 171 6.18 -2.33 8.10
C ILE A 171 5.27 -1.21 8.58
N ILE A 172 5.76 -0.35 9.47
CA ILE A 172 5.02 0.79 10.00
C ILE A 172 5.81 2.08 9.83
N ASP A 173 5.12 3.16 9.46
CA ASP A 173 5.72 4.48 9.34
C ASP A 173 4.78 5.61 9.73
N GLN A 174 5.37 6.75 10.09
CA GLN A 174 4.69 8.03 10.28
C GLN A 174 4.97 8.89 9.04
N PRO A 175 4.04 9.02 8.08
CA PRO A 175 4.29 9.74 6.82
C PRO A 175 4.76 11.18 7.04
N ALA A 176 4.26 11.82 8.11
CA ALA A 176 4.66 13.16 8.54
C ALA A 176 6.17 13.30 8.75
N ILE A 177 6.86 12.27 9.24
CA ILE A 177 8.31 12.25 9.45
C ILE A 177 9.02 11.63 8.26
N MET A 178 8.58 10.46 7.79
CA MET A 178 9.37 9.68 6.83
C MET A 178 9.34 10.22 5.40
N SER A 179 8.34 11.01 5.03
CA SER A 179 8.19 11.49 3.65
C SER A 179 7.95 12.98 3.52
N TYR A 180 7.52 13.66 4.60
CA TYR A 180 7.09 15.05 4.53
C TYR A 180 7.64 15.93 5.65
N TRP A 181 8.76 15.53 6.28
CA TRP A 181 9.35 16.26 7.41
C TRP A 181 9.59 17.75 7.08
N ASP A 182 10.15 18.02 5.90
CA ASP A 182 10.54 19.38 5.47
C ASP A 182 9.38 20.23 4.92
N SER A 183 8.14 19.73 4.95
CA SER A 183 7.00 20.35 4.22
C SER A 183 5.77 20.57 5.11
N LYS A 184 5.98 21.04 6.35
CA LYS A 184 4.91 21.14 7.37
C LYS A 184 3.65 21.87 6.89
N GLU A 185 3.78 23.03 6.26
CA GLU A 185 2.62 23.81 5.75
C GLU A 185 1.83 23.05 4.68
N GLN A 186 2.53 22.29 3.81
CA GLN A 186 1.89 21.51 2.75
C GLN A 186 1.21 20.26 3.29
N ARG A 187 1.75 19.66 4.37
CA ARG A 187 1.17 18.46 4.99
C ARG A 187 -0.28 18.68 5.42
N GLU A 188 -0.56 19.81 6.05
CA GLU A 188 -1.92 20.13 6.53
C GLU A 188 -2.91 20.25 5.37
N ILE A 189 -2.49 20.88 4.26
CA ILE A 189 -3.29 21.00 3.04
C ILE A 189 -3.62 19.62 2.44
N TYR A 190 -2.66 18.68 2.49
CA TYR A 190 -2.82 17.32 1.97
C TYR A 190 -3.38 16.33 3.00
N GLY A 191 -3.76 16.77 4.20
CA GLY A 191 -4.34 15.93 5.25
C GLY A 191 -3.35 15.00 5.95
N ILE A 192 -2.04 15.23 5.82
CA ILE A 192 -1.00 14.45 6.48
C ILE A 192 -0.76 15.02 7.89
N LYS A 193 -1.45 14.46 8.86
CA LYS A 193 -1.33 14.89 10.26
C LYS A 193 -0.14 14.26 10.95
N ASP A 194 0.32 14.92 12.01
CA ASP A 194 1.38 14.40 12.88
C ASP A 194 0.97 13.10 13.59
N ASN A 195 -0.33 12.83 13.74
CA ASN A 195 -0.82 11.58 14.33
C ASN A 195 -1.15 10.49 13.30
N LEU A 196 -0.89 10.73 12.01
CA LEU A 196 -1.15 9.76 10.95
C LEU A 196 -0.06 8.69 10.93
N ILE A 197 -0.49 7.44 10.95
CA ILE A 197 0.32 6.24 10.82
C ILE A 197 -0.10 5.50 9.56
N ARG A 198 0.87 4.95 8.84
CA ARG A 198 0.65 3.98 7.78
C ARG A 198 1.23 2.64 8.22
N PHE A 199 0.42 1.60 8.12
CA PHE A 199 0.76 0.25 8.51
C PHE A 199 0.58 -0.70 7.32
N SER A 200 1.68 -1.20 6.80
CA SER A 200 1.72 -2.28 5.81
C SER A 200 1.71 -3.61 6.55
N ILE A 201 0.57 -4.30 6.49
CA ILE A 201 0.38 -5.63 7.03
C ILE A 201 1.14 -6.66 6.18
N GLY A 202 1.99 -7.44 6.84
CA GLY A 202 2.73 -8.56 6.29
C GLY A 202 1.91 -9.85 6.26
N VAL A 203 2.59 -10.99 6.40
CA VAL A 203 2.00 -12.34 6.39
C VAL A 203 2.16 -13.08 7.72
N GLU A 204 2.50 -12.35 8.78
CA GLU A 204 2.53 -12.88 10.15
C GLU A 204 1.14 -13.33 10.62
N ASP A 205 1.11 -14.09 11.73
CA ASP A 205 -0.16 -14.46 12.35
C ASP A 205 -0.91 -13.21 12.83
N PHE A 206 -2.23 -13.20 12.61
CA PHE A 206 -3.04 -12.05 12.97
C PHE A 206 -3.04 -11.78 14.48
N GLU A 207 -3.08 -12.82 15.32
CA GLU A 207 -3.14 -12.63 16.76
C GLU A 207 -1.82 -12.05 17.29
N ASP A 208 -0.68 -12.44 16.72
CA ASP A 208 0.63 -11.85 17.05
C ASP A 208 0.66 -10.36 16.69
N LEU A 209 0.24 -9.99 15.48
CA LEU A 209 0.16 -8.58 15.06
C LEU A 209 -0.81 -7.78 15.93
N LYS A 210 -2.00 -8.32 16.23
CA LYS A 210 -2.99 -7.67 17.10
C LYS A 210 -2.42 -7.44 18.49
N ASN A 211 -1.78 -8.46 19.08
CA ASN A 211 -1.21 -8.36 20.42
C ASN A 211 -0.06 -7.35 20.48
N ASP A 212 0.76 -7.26 19.43
CA ASP A 212 1.81 -6.25 19.34
C ASP A 212 1.25 -4.81 19.22
N VAL A 213 0.18 -4.63 18.45
CA VAL A 213 -0.52 -3.34 18.38
C VAL A 213 -1.16 -2.99 19.72
N VAL A 214 -1.83 -3.94 20.38
CA VAL A 214 -2.46 -3.72 21.71
C VAL A 214 -1.41 -3.28 22.74
N GLN A 215 -0.30 -4.01 22.86
CA GLN A 215 0.72 -3.67 23.86
C GLN A 215 1.38 -2.32 23.58
N ALA A 216 1.51 -1.93 22.31
CA ALA A 216 1.99 -0.61 21.93
C ALA A 216 0.97 0.50 22.24
N LEU A 217 -0.33 0.25 22.00
CA LEU A 217 -1.41 1.17 22.37
C LEU A 217 -1.50 1.37 23.88
N ASP A 218 -1.14 0.38 24.69
CA ASP A 218 -1.10 0.52 26.16
C ASP A 218 0.00 1.48 26.66
N LYS A 219 0.96 1.86 25.81
CA LYS A 219 2.03 2.82 26.15
C LYS A 219 1.65 4.28 25.95
N ILE A 220 0.47 4.57 25.41
CA ILE A 220 0.03 5.92 25.05
C ILE A 220 -1.24 6.35 25.74
#